data_AF-A0A7Y9GC91-F1
#
_entry.id   AF-A0A7Y9GC91-F1
#
_cell.length_a   1.000
_cell.length_b   1.000
_cell.length_c   1.000
_cell.angle_alpha   90.00
_cell.angle_beta   90.00
_cell.angle_gamma   90.00
#
_symmetry.space_group_name_H-M   'P 1'
#
loop_
_entity.id
_entity.type
_entity.pdbx_description
1 polymer ?
#
loop_
_entity_poly.entity_id
_entity_poly.type
_entity_poly.pdbx_seq_one_letter_code
_entity_poly.pdbx_strand_id
1 'polypeptide(L)' 'MFCGIGACFDCLLTVNGVRDVRACRRRARDGDVVATQSRDAR' A
#
# COMPACT_ATOMS: atom_id res chain seq x y z
N MET A 1 6.72 10.22 -5.95
CA MET A 1 8.04 10.10 -5.29
C MET A 1 7.91 9.13 -4.12
N PHE A 2 8.73 8.08 -4.08
CA PHE A 2 8.70 7.06 -3.03
C PHE A 2 9.62 7.40 -1.85
N CYS A 3 9.10 7.44 -0.62
CA CYS A 3 9.86 7.84 0.58
C CYS A 3 10.37 6.67 1.45
N GLY A 4 9.78 5.47 1.34
CA GLY A 4 10.12 4.33 2.21
C GLY A 4 9.80 4.46 3.71
N ILE A 5 9.45 5.65 4.21
CA ILE A 5 9.25 5.94 5.64
C ILE A 5 7.79 6.21 6.03
N GLY A 6 6.87 6.16 5.07
CA GLY A 6 5.44 6.41 5.30
C GLY A 6 5.01 7.88 5.26
N ALA A 7 5.90 8.79 4.87
CA ALA A 7 5.57 10.21 4.68
C ALA A 7 4.82 10.49 3.36
N CYS A 8 5.09 9.72 2.31
CA CYS A 8 4.40 9.82 1.02
C CYS A 8 3.31 8.75 0.87
N PHE A 9 2.66 8.69 -0.30
CA PHE A 9 1.53 7.80 -0.55
C PHE A 9 1.68 6.86 -1.75
N ASP A 10 2.87 6.76 -2.33
CA ASP A 10 3.19 5.85 -3.43
C ASP A 10 3.22 4.37 -2.97
N CYS A 11 3.12 4.13 -1.66
CA CYS A 11 3.15 2.80 -1.06
C CYS A 11 1.77 2.28 -0.60
N LEU A 12 0.68 2.98 -0.94
CA LEU A 12 -0.67 2.57 -0.53
C LEU A 12 -1.17 1.41 -1.39
N LEU A 13 -1.59 0.35 -0.72
CA LEU A 13 -2.15 -0.86 -1.31
C LEU A 13 -3.44 -1.24 -0.60
N THR A 14 -4.24 -2.10 -1.24
CA THR A 14 -5.27 -2.86 -0.55
C THR A 14 -4.68 -4.21 -0.17
N VAL A 15 -4.76 -4.60 1.10
CA VAL A 15 -4.27 -5.91 1.57
C VAL A 15 -5.34 -6.61 2.40
N ASN A 16 -5.69 -7.83 2.02
CA ASN A 16 -6.73 -8.64 2.66
C ASN A 16 -8.06 -7.86 2.81
N GLY A 17 -8.42 -7.09 1.78
CA GLY A 17 -9.62 -6.24 1.75
C GLY A 17 -9.49 -4.88 2.46
N VAL A 18 -8.40 -4.63 3.19
CA VAL A 18 -8.16 -3.36 3.88
C VAL A 18 -7.46 -2.39 2.95
N ARG A 19 -8.07 -1.23 2.68
CA ARG A 19 -7.50 -0.17 1.84
C ARG A 19 -6.47 0.69 2.58
N ASP A 20 -5.70 1.46 1.82
CA ASP A 20 -4.76 2.48 2.29
C ASP A 20 -3.68 1.94 3.24
N VAL A 21 -3.32 0.67 3.03
CA VAL A 21 -2.24 0.00 3.77
C VAL A 21 -0.89 0.52 3.26
N ARG A 22 -0.10 1.10 4.16
CA ARG A 22 1.26 1.56 3.87
C ARG A 22 2.21 0.36 3.80
N ALA A 23 2.50 -0.09 2.58
CA ALA A 23 3.40 -1.22 2.36
C ALA A 23 4.80 -0.99 2.97
N CYS A 24 5.29 0.26 2.95
CA CYS A 24 6.62 0.58 3.50
C CYS A 24 6.73 0.51 5.04
N ARG A 25 5.61 0.39 5.78
CA ARG A 25 5.60 0.36 7.26
C ARG A 25 5.10 -0.98 7.82
N ARG A 26 4.93 -1.98 6.96
CA ARG A 26 4.33 -3.28 7.27
C ARG A 26 5.19 -4.37 6.63
N ARG A 27 5.50 -5.43 7.39
CA ARG A 27 6.06 -6.65 6.78
C ARG A 27 4.98 -7.42 6.04
N ALA A 28 5.30 -7.87 4.84
CA ALA A 28 4.48 -8.84 4.12
C ALA A 28 4.43 -10.16 4.90
N ARG A 29 3.32 -10.87 4.78
CA ARG A 29 3.15 -12.21 5.33
C ARG A 29 2.68 -13.15 4.23
N ASP A 30 3.09 -14.40 4.32
CA ASP A 30 2.60 -15.44 3.41
C ASP A 30 1.07 -15.54 3.49
N GLY A 31 0.45 -15.66 2.32
CA GLY A 31 -1.01 -15.65 2.17
C GLY A 31 -1.65 -14.27 2.10
N ASP A 32 -0.89 -13.17 2.20
CA ASP A 32 -1.43 -11.83 1.95
C ASP A 32 -1.97 -11.72 0.50
N VAL A 33 -3.24 -11.32 0.37
CA VAL A 33 -3.84 -10.94 -0.90
C VAL A 33 -3.66 -9.45 -1.10
N VAL A 34 -2.86 -9.07 -2.09
CA VAL A 34 -2.48 -7.67 -2.35
C VAL A 34 -3.06 -7.19 -3.67
N ALA A 35 -3.66 -5.99 -3.66
CA ALA A 35 -4.11 -5.31 -4.85
C ALA A 35 -3.57 -3.87 -4.90
N THR A 36 -3.21 -3.42 -6.11
CA THR A 36 -2.83 -2.03 -6.36
C THR A 36 -4.05 -1.13 -6.21
N GLN A 37 -3.83 0.08 -5.70
CA GLN A 37 -4.86 1.11 -5.68
C GLN A 37 -4.59 2.08 -6.82
N SER A 38 -5.45 2.06 -7.84
CA SER A 38 -5.51 3.15 -8.79
C SER A 38 -5.99 4.39 -8.03
N ARG A 39 -5.18 5.43 -8.00
CA ARG A 39 -5.71 6.76 -7.76
C ARG A 39 -6.42 7.11 -9.06
N ASP A 40 -7.74 7.26 -9.03
CA ASP A 40 -8.42 7.98 -10.11
C ASP A 40 -7.78 9.37 -10.14
N ALA A 41 -6.96 9.61 -11.15
CA ALA A 41 -6.26 10.86 -11.33
C ALA A 41 -7.28 11.85 -11.88
N ARG A 42 -8.09 12.40 -10.99
CA ARG A 42 -8.91 13.57 -11.30
C ARG A 42 -8.06 14.84 -11.24
#